data_AF-A0A957SXF7-F1
#
_entry.id   AF-A0A957SXF7-F1
#
_cell.length_a   1.000
_cell.length_b   1.000
_cell.length_c   1.000
_cell.angle_alpha   90.00
_cell.angle_beta   90.00
_cell.angle_gamma   90.00
#
_symmetry.space_group_name_H-M   'P 1'
#
loop_
_entity.id
_entity.type
_entity.pdbx_description
1 polymer ?
#
loop_
_entity_poly.entity_id
_entity_poly.type
_entity_poly.pdbx_seq_one_letter_code
_entity_poly.pdbx_strand_id
1 'polypeptide(L)'
;ADDDVERQRSLRDKVRDLNLTQGLAVYEADLATYRASGDQSGEATTLVNLGNLHRDANQYKKALTAYEEALTLWQTLEDAENEATTLRAIYQAYFDQRNYQQALEPLQAELAIWQQLEVPEKVAEVYHLLGDSYGRLEAFDESVAALEAELAIWVANNDLVREAEVQHALGLVQTAAGNYADAEIALEREVALRDDVSDLTNKLLAVQALAELYTAQESFDKAVAQYETALELATELEDEAVRATLLEQLAQSYVAAGDPDAALEPYQEVLAIWEEAEDGGAQVRTLTAIADIQQRAGAFDEALATYEAALTHNEPLEDESTSGRIYEAIAELYSAQKQYTAALEAYDSAMTVWQRVEDPLRAVGVLFRIADIQQELKATDKAVAAYQEAIPLARAANRLDRAATAAERIAALYREAENYGQALTFYQNALDLWQEQGNDTRIANVQSTIERVMSQQQRAAERQAQEALDAEAERIAQITTNGFIKPTDGETVSGTITILGVANHPTFEKWQIDLLLDRDESKATFVALRRRPRGAGGQLTELDTTRYPNGPHTLRLRVVRAGFNYDEYFVDINIQN
;
A
#
# COMPACT_ATOMS: atom_id res chain seq x y z
N ALA A 1 -10.66 -26.93 59.76
CA ALA A 1 -11.16 -25.88 58.85
C ALA A 1 -10.41 -24.59 59.11
N ASP A 2 -10.58 -23.92 60.26
CA ASP A 2 -9.89 -22.64 60.54
C ASP A 2 -8.35 -22.71 60.52
N ASP A 3 -7.73 -23.73 61.13
CA ASP A 3 -6.26 -23.91 61.10
C ASP A 3 -5.71 -24.12 59.68
N ASP A 4 -6.51 -24.67 58.76
CA ASP A 4 -6.07 -25.04 57.42
C ASP A 4 -6.23 -23.87 56.43
N VAL A 5 -7.28 -23.07 56.59
CA VAL A 5 -7.47 -21.80 55.87
C VAL A 5 -6.38 -20.79 56.25
N GLU A 6 -6.04 -20.69 57.54
CA GLU A 6 -4.98 -19.81 58.02
C GLU A 6 -3.60 -20.28 57.52
N ARG A 7 -3.37 -21.59 57.46
CA ARG A 7 -2.17 -22.19 56.85
C ARG A 7 -2.08 -21.89 55.36
N GLN A 8 -3.16 -22.07 54.59
CA GLN A 8 -3.19 -21.79 53.15
C GLN A 8 -2.97 -20.29 52.85
N ARG A 9 -3.56 -19.40 53.66
CA ARG A 9 -3.30 -17.95 53.58
C ARG A 9 -1.83 -17.64 53.86
N SER A 10 -1.26 -18.20 54.93
CA SER A 10 0.16 -18.04 55.26
C SER A 10 1.08 -18.58 54.15
N LEU A 11 0.71 -19.68 53.51
CA LEU A 11 1.46 -20.25 52.39
C LEU A 11 1.46 -19.32 51.17
N ARG A 12 0.29 -18.76 50.82
CA ARG A 12 0.16 -17.79 49.72
C ARG A 12 0.99 -16.53 49.96
N ASP A 13 0.94 -15.99 51.18
CA ASP A 13 1.75 -14.81 51.54
C ASP A 13 3.24 -15.12 51.44
N LYS A 14 3.66 -16.33 51.86
CA LYS A 14 5.04 -16.78 51.74
C LYS A 14 5.48 -16.95 50.30
N VAL A 15 4.61 -17.43 49.41
CA VAL A 15 4.94 -17.66 47.98
C VAL A 15 4.97 -16.36 47.18
N ARG A 16 4.17 -15.37 47.57
CA ARG A 16 4.13 -14.04 46.92
C ARG A 16 5.50 -13.37 46.82
N ASP A 17 6.37 -13.58 47.80
CA ASP A 17 7.70 -12.96 47.86
C ASP A 17 8.82 -13.86 47.27
N LEU A 18 8.46 -15.02 46.72
CA LEU A 18 9.40 -16.01 46.17
C LEU A 18 9.47 -15.93 44.64
N ASN A 19 10.61 -16.35 44.08
CA ASN A 19 10.68 -16.57 42.63
C ASN A 19 9.86 -17.81 42.24
N LEU A 20 9.48 -17.90 40.96
CA LEU A 20 8.62 -18.97 40.44
C LEU A 20 9.07 -20.38 40.85
N THR A 21 10.36 -20.68 40.73
CA THR A 21 10.91 -22.00 41.08
C THR A 21 10.75 -22.32 42.56
N GLN A 22 10.97 -21.34 43.42
CA GLN A 22 10.79 -21.49 44.87
C GLN A 22 9.30 -21.60 45.24
N GLY A 23 8.43 -20.83 44.59
CA GLY A 23 6.98 -20.90 44.78
C GLY A 23 6.40 -22.26 44.39
N LEU A 24 6.80 -22.79 43.22
CA LEU A 24 6.42 -24.12 42.76
C LEU A 24 6.88 -25.21 43.75
N ALA A 25 8.13 -25.16 44.20
CA ALA A 25 8.65 -26.15 45.15
C ALA A 25 7.90 -26.15 46.50
N VAL A 26 7.43 -24.98 46.96
CA VAL A 26 6.62 -24.86 48.18
C VAL A 26 5.27 -25.54 48.00
N TYR A 27 4.53 -25.22 46.93
CA TYR A 27 3.23 -25.83 46.71
C TYR A 27 3.30 -27.31 46.31
N GLU A 28 4.33 -27.77 45.58
CA GLU A 28 4.54 -29.20 45.28
C GLU A 28 4.77 -30.02 46.56
N ALA A 29 5.53 -29.48 47.52
CA ALA A 29 5.74 -30.12 48.82
C ALA A 29 4.47 -30.17 49.67
N ASP A 30 3.67 -29.10 49.64
CA ASP A 30 2.39 -29.03 50.34
C ASP A 30 1.36 -29.99 49.72
N LEU A 31 1.33 -30.07 48.38
CA LEU A 31 0.49 -31.01 47.63
C LEU A 31 0.81 -32.46 48.00
N ALA A 32 2.10 -32.81 48.08
CA ALA A 32 2.53 -34.14 48.51
C ALA A 32 2.10 -34.45 49.96
N THR A 33 2.04 -33.44 50.82
CA THR A 33 1.61 -33.59 52.22
C THR A 33 0.11 -33.90 52.30
N TYR A 34 -0.74 -33.13 51.60
CA TYR A 34 -2.19 -33.38 51.60
C TYR A 34 -2.56 -34.71 50.92
N ARG A 35 -1.87 -35.07 49.83
CA ARG A 35 -2.03 -36.39 49.19
C ARG A 35 -1.68 -37.53 50.15
N ALA A 36 -0.64 -37.37 50.97
CA ALA A 36 -0.24 -38.38 51.94
C ALA A 36 -1.19 -38.47 53.15
N SER A 37 -1.81 -37.37 53.56
CA SER A 37 -2.81 -37.35 54.64
C SER A 37 -4.22 -37.77 54.17
N GLY A 38 -4.48 -37.73 52.86
CA GLY A 38 -5.80 -37.98 52.28
C GLY A 38 -6.75 -36.78 52.43
N ASP A 39 -6.22 -35.58 52.65
CA ASP A 39 -7.01 -34.36 52.77
C ASP A 39 -7.29 -33.78 51.37
N GLN A 40 -8.46 -34.11 50.84
CA GLN A 40 -8.85 -33.73 49.48
C GLN A 40 -9.11 -32.22 49.32
N SER A 41 -9.54 -31.53 50.39
CA SER A 41 -9.81 -30.08 50.36
C SER A 41 -8.50 -29.28 50.32
N GLY A 42 -7.54 -29.67 51.16
CA GLY A 42 -6.19 -29.10 51.13
C GLY A 42 -5.46 -29.41 49.81
N GLU A 43 -5.64 -30.62 49.28
CA GLU A 43 -5.10 -31.01 47.97
C GLU A 43 -5.66 -30.13 46.84
N ALA A 44 -6.98 -29.99 46.74
CA ALA A 44 -7.63 -29.21 45.70
C ALA A 44 -7.26 -27.72 45.76
N THR A 45 -7.22 -27.14 46.97
CA THR A 45 -6.77 -25.75 47.16
C THR A 45 -5.33 -25.55 46.69
N THR A 46 -4.45 -26.50 47.00
CA THR A 46 -3.04 -26.44 46.60
C THR A 46 -2.88 -26.56 45.08
N LEU A 47 -3.70 -27.41 44.44
CA LEU A 47 -3.72 -27.55 42.98
C LEU A 47 -4.18 -26.27 42.27
N VAL A 48 -5.20 -25.57 42.79
CA VAL A 48 -5.59 -24.24 42.26
C VAL A 48 -4.44 -23.24 42.37
N ASN A 49 -3.74 -23.21 43.50
CA ASN A 49 -2.61 -22.31 43.70
C ASN A 49 -1.42 -22.63 42.77
N LEU A 50 -1.12 -23.91 42.55
CA LEU A 50 -0.14 -24.35 41.53
C LEU A 50 -0.56 -23.93 40.13
N GLY A 51 -1.85 -24.08 39.81
CA GLY A 51 -2.40 -23.66 38.54
C GLY A 51 -2.20 -22.16 38.30
N ASN A 52 -2.46 -21.33 39.32
CA ASN A 52 -2.25 -19.88 39.24
C ASN A 52 -0.79 -19.52 38.96
N LEU A 53 0.16 -20.13 39.69
CA LEU A 53 1.59 -19.92 39.42
C LEU A 53 1.99 -20.34 38.00
N HIS A 54 1.46 -21.46 37.50
CA HIS A 54 1.72 -21.89 36.13
C HIS A 54 1.13 -20.92 35.11
N ARG A 55 -0.07 -20.40 35.33
CA ARG A 55 -0.70 -19.40 34.46
C ARG A 55 0.11 -18.11 34.42
N ASP A 56 0.52 -17.59 35.58
CA ASP A 56 1.33 -16.37 35.68
C ASP A 56 2.72 -16.56 35.02
N ALA A 57 3.21 -17.80 34.95
CA ALA A 57 4.40 -18.20 34.20
C ALA A 57 4.15 -18.51 32.71
N ASN A 58 2.95 -18.26 32.19
CA ASN A 58 2.48 -18.60 30.84
C ASN A 58 2.58 -20.11 30.49
N GLN A 59 2.59 -20.98 31.50
CA GLN A 59 2.59 -22.45 31.38
C GLN A 59 1.17 -22.99 31.38
N TYR A 60 0.32 -22.47 30.50
CA TYR A 60 -1.13 -22.69 30.53
C TYR A 60 -1.57 -24.16 30.52
N LYS A 61 -0.86 -25.03 29.78
CA LYS A 61 -1.17 -26.47 29.77
C LYS A 61 -1.04 -27.10 31.17
N LYS A 62 -0.01 -26.73 31.94
CA LYS A 62 0.17 -27.22 33.31
C LYS A 62 -0.85 -26.61 34.25
N ALA A 63 -1.18 -25.33 34.04
CA ALA A 63 -2.22 -24.65 34.81
C ALA A 63 -3.57 -25.36 34.66
N LEU A 64 -4.00 -25.60 33.41
CA LEU A 64 -5.23 -26.32 33.10
C LEU A 64 -5.25 -27.73 33.70
N THR A 65 -4.16 -28.50 33.59
CA THR A 65 -4.09 -29.82 34.24
C THR A 65 -4.28 -29.74 35.76
N ALA A 66 -3.64 -28.77 36.43
CA ALA A 66 -3.79 -28.61 37.87
C ALA A 66 -5.22 -28.18 38.26
N TYR A 67 -5.83 -27.27 37.49
CA TYR A 67 -7.21 -26.85 37.72
C TYR A 67 -8.22 -27.96 37.48
N GLU A 68 -8.06 -28.79 36.44
CA GLU A 68 -8.92 -29.93 36.14
C GLU A 68 -8.86 -31.00 37.25
N GLU A 69 -7.66 -31.26 37.79
CA GLU A 69 -7.50 -32.12 38.97
C GLU A 69 -8.21 -31.55 40.20
N ALA A 70 -8.06 -30.24 40.46
CA ALA A 70 -8.75 -29.57 41.57
C ALA A 70 -10.27 -29.59 41.41
N LEU A 71 -10.77 -29.33 40.20
CA LEU A 71 -12.19 -29.31 39.87
C LEU A 71 -12.84 -30.65 40.17
N THR A 72 -12.18 -31.75 39.79
CA THR A 72 -12.65 -33.12 40.06
C THR A 72 -12.77 -33.39 41.56
N LEU A 73 -11.82 -32.89 42.36
CA LEU A 73 -11.86 -33.01 43.81
C LEU A 73 -13.00 -32.21 44.42
N TRP A 74 -13.20 -30.95 43.99
CA TRP A 74 -14.31 -30.11 44.48
C TRP A 74 -15.68 -30.70 44.15
N GLN A 75 -15.85 -31.25 42.95
CA GLN A 75 -17.06 -31.99 42.58
C GLN A 75 -17.30 -33.23 43.44
N THR A 76 -16.24 -33.98 43.77
CA THR A 76 -16.32 -35.15 44.65
C THR A 76 -16.68 -34.77 46.09
N LEU A 77 -16.23 -33.59 46.53
CA LEU A 77 -16.53 -33.03 47.84
C LEU A 77 -17.90 -32.34 47.90
N GLU A 78 -18.57 -32.19 46.76
CA GLU A 78 -19.83 -31.43 46.61
C GLU A 78 -19.69 -29.97 47.10
N ASP A 79 -18.49 -29.38 46.93
CA ASP A 79 -18.19 -28.00 47.29
C ASP A 79 -18.39 -27.08 46.08
N ALA A 80 -19.64 -26.64 45.92
CA ALA A 80 -20.06 -25.83 44.78
C ALA A 80 -19.32 -24.46 44.70
N GLU A 81 -18.95 -23.86 45.83
CA GLU A 81 -18.32 -22.53 45.86
C GLU A 81 -16.87 -22.60 45.33
N ASN A 82 -16.13 -23.62 45.77
CA ASN A 82 -14.77 -23.87 45.28
C ASN A 82 -14.76 -24.48 43.87
N GLU A 83 -15.80 -25.23 43.49
CA GLU A 83 -16.01 -25.67 42.10
C GLU A 83 -16.13 -24.47 41.16
N ALA A 84 -17.04 -23.52 41.47
CA ALA A 84 -17.23 -22.30 40.70
C ALA A 84 -15.95 -21.46 40.60
N THR A 85 -15.25 -21.28 41.73
CA THR A 85 -13.97 -20.54 41.76
C THR A 85 -12.89 -21.22 40.89
N THR A 86 -12.87 -22.55 40.84
CA THR A 86 -11.93 -23.31 40.00
C THR A 86 -12.28 -23.19 38.51
N LEU A 87 -13.58 -23.20 38.16
CA LEU A 87 -14.04 -22.94 36.80
C LEU A 87 -13.63 -21.56 36.31
N ARG A 88 -13.75 -20.51 37.14
CA ARG A 88 -13.24 -19.16 36.83
C ARG A 88 -11.73 -19.17 36.52
N ALA A 89 -10.94 -19.98 37.23
CA ALA A 89 -9.51 -20.10 36.99
C ALA A 89 -9.18 -20.79 35.64
N ILE A 90 -9.97 -21.81 35.27
CA ILE A 90 -9.90 -22.48 33.96
C ILE A 90 -10.27 -21.50 32.84
N TYR A 91 -11.37 -20.75 33.00
CA TYR A 91 -11.75 -19.66 32.11
C TYR A 91 -10.58 -18.70 31.89
N GLN A 92 -9.98 -18.18 32.96
CA GLN A 92 -8.91 -17.18 32.86
C GLN A 92 -7.70 -17.74 32.10
N ALA A 93 -7.34 -19.00 32.31
CA ALA A 93 -6.26 -19.64 31.56
C ALA A 93 -6.55 -19.74 30.05
N TYR A 94 -7.80 -19.97 29.64
CA TYR A 94 -8.18 -19.91 28.22
C TYR A 94 -8.21 -18.48 27.69
N PHE A 95 -8.74 -17.55 28.49
CA PHE A 95 -8.86 -16.14 28.11
C PHE A 95 -7.49 -15.48 27.89
N ASP A 96 -6.52 -15.73 28.76
CA ASP A 96 -5.14 -15.21 28.64
C ASP A 96 -4.44 -15.72 27.36
N GLN A 97 -4.81 -16.92 26.90
CA GLN A 97 -4.37 -17.50 25.62
C GLN A 97 -5.12 -16.95 24.40
N ARG A 98 -6.09 -16.05 24.61
CA ARG A 98 -7.05 -15.57 23.59
C ARG A 98 -7.92 -16.68 22.99
N ASN A 99 -8.09 -17.80 23.70
CA ASN A 99 -8.94 -18.92 23.31
C ASN A 99 -10.38 -18.69 23.83
N TYR A 100 -11.00 -17.58 23.43
CA TYR A 100 -12.29 -17.12 23.96
C TYR A 100 -13.40 -18.16 23.80
N GLN A 101 -13.42 -18.90 22.69
CA GLN A 101 -14.42 -19.96 22.46
C GLN A 101 -14.36 -21.07 23.51
N GLN A 102 -13.16 -21.47 23.94
CA GLN A 102 -12.98 -22.51 24.96
C GLN A 102 -13.24 -21.98 26.37
N ALA A 103 -13.12 -20.66 26.55
CA ALA A 103 -13.39 -20.00 27.82
C ALA A 103 -14.89 -19.97 28.16
N LEU A 104 -15.78 -20.11 27.17
CA LEU A 104 -17.24 -20.06 27.37
C LEU A 104 -17.80 -21.23 28.21
N GLU A 105 -17.30 -22.45 28.01
CA GLU A 105 -17.78 -23.64 28.73
C GLU A 105 -17.60 -23.52 30.26
N PRO A 106 -16.41 -23.23 30.80
CA PRO A 106 -16.24 -23.08 32.25
C PRO A 106 -17.07 -21.92 32.82
N LEU A 107 -17.25 -20.82 32.08
CA LEU A 107 -18.13 -19.73 32.53
C LEU A 107 -19.60 -20.16 32.59
N GLN A 108 -20.10 -20.91 31.60
CA GLN A 108 -21.48 -21.40 31.61
C GLN A 108 -21.73 -22.38 32.76
N ALA A 109 -20.75 -23.24 33.07
CA ALA A 109 -20.80 -24.11 34.24
C ALA A 109 -20.79 -23.30 35.55
N GLU A 110 -19.91 -22.29 35.66
CA GLU A 110 -19.84 -21.41 36.82
C GLU A 110 -21.16 -20.64 37.04
N LEU A 111 -21.75 -20.11 35.95
CA LEU A 111 -23.03 -19.40 35.97
C LEU A 111 -24.14 -20.26 36.56
N ALA A 112 -24.23 -21.53 36.13
CA ALA A 112 -25.25 -22.45 36.60
C ALA A 112 -25.14 -22.70 38.12
N ILE A 113 -23.92 -22.80 38.64
CA ILE A 113 -23.65 -22.97 40.07
C ILE A 113 -24.12 -21.73 40.84
N TRP A 114 -23.69 -20.53 40.45
CA TRP A 114 -24.07 -19.31 41.17
C TRP A 114 -25.56 -19.00 41.11
N GLN A 115 -26.22 -19.36 40.00
CA GLN A 115 -27.69 -19.29 39.90
C GLN A 115 -28.37 -20.27 40.87
N GLN A 116 -27.87 -21.50 40.98
CA GLN A 116 -28.39 -22.49 41.92
C GLN A 116 -28.18 -22.09 43.39
N LEU A 117 -27.06 -21.44 43.68
CA LEU A 117 -26.74 -20.90 45.01
C LEU A 117 -27.46 -19.58 45.31
N GLU A 118 -28.18 -19.01 44.34
CA GLU A 118 -28.93 -17.76 44.46
C GLU A 118 -28.04 -16.58 44.92
N VAL A 119 -26.83 -16.47 44.37
CA VAL A 119 -25.87 -15.39 44.65
C VAL A 119 -25.84 -14.40 43.46
N PRO A 120 -26.74 -13.41 43.40
CA PRO A 120 -26.93 -12.56 42.22
C PRO A 120 -25.68 -11.75 41.86
N GLU A 121 -24.88 -11.32 42.83
CA GLU A 121 -23.65 -10.57 42.57
C GLU A 121 -22.63 -11.42 41.79
N LYS A 122 -22.52 -12.72 42.11
CA LYS A 122 -21.64 -13.65 41.39
C LYS A 122 -22.18 -14.00 40.02
N VAL A 123 -23.51 -14.13 39.88
CA VAL A 123 -24.17 -14.29 38.58
C VAL A 123 -23.87 -13.11 37.66
N ALA A 124 -23.97 -11.88 38.16
CA ALA A 124 -23.62 -10.67 37.43
C ALA A 124 -22.14 -10.67 36.98
N GLU A 125 -21.20 -10.97 37.88
CA GLU A 125 -19.78 -11.09 37.54
C GLU A 125 -19.49 -12.14 36.45
N VAL A 126 -20.27 -13.22 36.35
CA VAL A 126 -20.12 -14.21 35.27
C VAL A 126 -20.71 -13.69 33.96
N TYR A 127 -21.88 -13.04 34.01
CA TYR A 127 -22.48 -12.41 32.83
C TYR A 127 -21.55 -11.39 32.19
N HIS A 128 -20.86 -10.57 32.99
CA HIS A 128 -19.86 -9.63 32.50
C HIS A 128 -18.78 -10.31 31.63
N LEU A 129 -18.21 -11.41 32.14
CA LEU A 129 -17.15 -12.15 31.45
C LEU A 129 -17.66 -12.87 30.21
N LEU A 130 -18.89 -13.38 30.23
CA LEU A 130 -19.54 -13.91 29.03
C LEU A 130 -19.71 -12.81 27.99
N GLY A 131 -20.17 -11.62 28.41
CA GLY A 131 -20.28 -10.42 27.58
C GLY A 131 -18.96 -10.09 26.87
N ASP A 132 -17.87 -9.91 27.61
CA ASP A 132 -16.54 -9.61 27.04
C ASP A 132 -16.04 -10.75 26.13
N SER A 133 -16.22 -12.01 26.53
CA SER A 133 -15.81 -13.18 25.73
C SER A 133 -16.55 -13.25 24.39
N TYR A 134 -17.86 -13.04 24.39
CA TYR A 134 -18.66 -13.00 23.17
C TYR A 134 -18.30 -11.78 22.30
N GLY A 135 -18.05 -10.62 22.91
CA GLY A 135 -17.60 -9.42 22.19
C GLY A 135 -16.29 -9.64 21.43
N ARG A 136 -15.32 -10.32 22.05
CA ARG A 136 -14.03 -10.68 21.42
C ARG A 136 -14.15 -11.77 20.34
N LEU A 137 -15.24 -12.53 20.35
CA LEU A 137 -15.60 -13.47 19.29
C LEU A 137 -16.44 -12.84 18.18
N GLU A 138 -16.75 -11.53 18.28
CA GLU A 138 -17.69 -10.81 17.42
C GLU A 138 -19.11 -11.41 17.42
N ALA A 139 -19.45 -12.15 18.48
CA ALA A 139 -20.80 -12.66 18.76
C ALA A 139 -21.60 -11.58 19.51
N PHE A 140 -21.88 -10.48 18.80
CA PHE A 140 -22.40 -9.26 19.42
C PHE A 140 -23.77 -9.43 20.07
N ASP A 141 -24.68 -10.22 19.47
CA ASP A 141 -26.01 -10.46 20.03
C ASP A 141 -25.94 -11.19 21.37
N GLU A 142 -25.09 -12.23 21.48
CA GLU A 142 -24.85 -12.96 22.72
C GLU A 142 -24.13 -12.12 23.77
N SER A 143 -23.21 -11.25 23.33
CA SER A 143 -22.51 -10.30 24.21
C SER A 143 -23.48 -9.32 24.85
N VAL A 144 -24.34 -8.68 24.04
CA VAL A 144 -25.37 -7.75 24.51
C VAL A 144 -26.35 -8.46 25.43
N ALA A 145 -26.82 -9.67 25.08
CA ALA A 145 -27.75 -10.42 25.93
C ALA A 145 -27.16 -10.75 27.31
N ALA A 146 -25.87 -11.08 27.40
CA ALA A 146 -25.20 -11.31 28.67
C ALA A 146 -25.09 -10.02 29.50
N LEU A 147 -24.67 -8.90 28.88
CA LEU A 147 -24.56 -7.61 29.56
C LEU A 147 -25.93 -7.05 29.99
N GLU A 148 -27.00 -7.25 29.22
CA GLU A 148 -28.36 -6.87 29.63
C GLU A 148 -28.85 -7.70 30.83
N ALA A 149 -28.47 -8.98 30.90
CA ALA A 149 -28.77 -9.83 32.05
C ALA A 149 -28.01 -9.37 33.31
N GLU A 150 -26.76 -8.93 33.15
CA GLU A 150 -25.98 -8.28 34.21
C GLU A 150 -26.64 -6.96 34.67
N LEU A 151 -26.98 -6.09 33.71
CA LEU A 151 -27.58 -4.78 33.96
C LEU A 151 -28.86 -4.89 34.79
N ALA A 152 -29.71 -5.87 34.49
CA ALA A 152 -30.96 -6.11 35.21
C ALA A 152 -30.73 -6.37 36.72
N ILE A 153 -29.62 -7.03 37.08
CA ILE A 153 -29.26 -7.31 38.48
C ILE A 153 -28.86 -6.03 39.19
N TRP A 154 -27.95 -5.24 38.60
CA TRP A 154 -27.47 -4.01 39.22
C TRP A 154 -28.54 -2.93 39.34
N VAL A 155 -29.42 -2.82 38.34
CA VAL A 155 -30.60 -1.94 38.40
C VAL A 155 -31.54 -2.37 39.54
N ALA A 156 -31.82 -3.68 39.67
CA ALA A 156 -32.67 -4.17 40.76
C ALA A 156 -32.06 -3.92 42.15
N ASN A 157 -30.73 -3.97 42.25
CA ASN A 157 -29.98 -3.70 43.47
C ASN A 157 -29.76 -2.20 43.75
N ASN A 158 -30.11 -1.32 42.81
CA ASN A 158 -29.81 0.12 42.85
C ASN A 158 -28.31 0.42 43.01
N ASP A 159 -27.45 -0.44 42.43
CA ASP A 159 -26.00 -0.21 42.41
C ASP A 159 -25.64 0.64 41.18
N LEU A 160 -25.64 1.97 41.38
CA LEU A 160 -25.40 2.94 40.31
C LEU A 160 -23.99 2.83 39.71
N VAL A 161 -23.00 2.40 40.51
CA VAL A 161 -21.61 2.27 40.05
C VAL A 161 -21.50 1.08 39.11
N ARG A 162 -22.06 -0.07 39.50
CA ARG A 162 -22.09 -1.25 38.65
C ARG A 162 -23.00 -1.09 37.43
N GLU A 163 -24.14 -0.40 37.58
CA GLU A 163 -24.99 -0.03 36.45
C GLU A 163 -24.18 0.74 35.40
N ALA A 164 -23.41 1.75 35.82
CA ALA A 164 -22.58 2.55 34.92
C ALA A 164 -21.49 1.70 34.22
N GLU A 165 -20.82 0.79 34.94
CA GLU A 165 -19.83 -0.12 34.35
C GLU A 165 -20.43 -1.01 33.24
N VAL A 166 -21.65 -1.52 33.43
CA VAL A 166 -22.31 -2.34 32.41
C VAL A 166 -22.79 -1.51 31.22
N GLN A 167 -23.27 -0.29 31.47
CA GLN A 167 -23.63 0.64 30.40
C GLN A 167 -22.42 0.99 29.53
N HIS A 168 -21.24 1.16 30.12
CA HIS A 168 -19.99 1.33 29.40
C HIS A 168 -19.73 0.16 28.45
N ALA A 169 -19.77 -1.08 28.99
CA ALA A 169 -19.52 -2.28 28.22
C ALA A 169 -20.54 -2.46 27.07
N LEU A 170 -21.82 -2.19 27.32
CA LEU A 170 -22.87 -2.20 26.29
C LEU A 170 -22.56 -1.19 25.19
N GLY A 171 -22.17 0.04 25.56
CA GLY A 171 -21.78 1.10 24.63
C GLY A 171 -20.64 0.68 23.70
N LEU A 172 -19.57 0.11 24.25
CA LEU A 172 -18.42 -0.35 23.46
C LEU A 172 -18.78 -1.50 22.51
N VAL A 173 -19.52 -2.51 23.00
CA VAL A 173 -19.94 -3.67 22.19
C VAL A 173 -20.88 -3.24 21.06
N GLN A 174 -21.84 -2.37 21.34
CA GLN A 174 -22.77 -1.86 20.33
C GLN A 174 -22.08 -0.96 19.31
N THR A 175 -21.08 -0.18 19.73
CA THR A 175 -20.23 0.60 18.81
C THR A 175 -19.49 -0.34 17.84
N ALA A 176 -18.87 -1.41 18.36
CA ALA A 176 -18.18 -2.41 17.55
C ALA A 176 -19.12 -3.16 16.60
N ALA A 177 -20.37 -3.40 17.01
CA ALA A 177 -21.41 -4.00 16.18
C ALA A 177 -21.98 -3.04 15.11
N GLY A 178 -21.64 -1.75 15.16
CA GLY A 178 -22.21 -0.71 14.28
C GLY A 178 -23.62 -0.25 14.68
N ASN A 179 -24.10 -0.63 15.86
CA ASN A 179 -25.41 -0.25 16.40
C ASN A 179 -25.30 1.08 17.17
N TYR A 180 -24.94 2.15 16.46
CA TYR A 180 -24.58 3.44 17.07
C TYR A 180 -25.69 4.08 17.91
N ALA A 181 -26.96 3.87 17.55
CA ALA A 181 -28.08 4.45 18.30
C ALA A 181 -28.23 3.84 19.70
N ASP A 182 -28.06 2.52 19.83
CA ASP A 182 -28.13 1.85 21.13
C ASP A 182 -26.87 2.19 21.96
N ALA A 183 -25.71 2.27 21.30
CA ALA A 183 -24.46 2.66 21.94
C ALA A 183 -24.55 4.08 22.54
N GLU A 184 -25.15 5.03 21.81
CA GLU A 184 -25.39 6.40 22.26
C GLU A 184 -26.25 6.40 23.53
N ILE A 185 -27.34 5.60 23.55
CA ILE A 185 -28.23 5.47 24.71
C ILE A 185 -27.46 4.94 25.93
N ALA A 186 -26.65 3.89 25.75
CA ALA A 186 -25.90 3.28 26.84
C ALA A 186 -24.85 4.24 27.43
N LEU A 187 -24.06 4.90 26.58
CA LEU A 187 -23.01 5.81 27.03
C LEU A 187 -23.58 7.11 27.61
N GLU A 188 -24.67 7.66 27.08
CA GLU A 188 -25.37 8.79 27.71
C GLU A 188 -25.92 8.42 29.09
N ARG A 189 -26.42 7.18 29.25
CA ARG A 189 -26.85 6.68 30.55
C ARG A 189 -25.68 6.55 31.53
N GLU A 190 -24.52 6.07 31.07
CA GLU A 190 -23.31 6.02 31.88
C GLU A 190 -22.91 7.42 32.38
N VAL A 191 -22.81 8.40 31.47
CA VAL A 191 -22.43 9.79 31.83
C VAL A 191 -23.38 10.36 32.89
N ALA A 192 -24.70 10.16 32.73
CA ALA A 192 -25.70 10.61 33.68
C ALA A 192 -25.58 9.94 35.06
N LEU A 193 -25.21 8.65 35.11
CA LEU A 193 -24.98 7.94 36.37
C LEU A 193 -23.71 8.44 37.08
N ARG A 194 -22.68 8.81 36.32
CA ARG A 194 -21.41 9.32 36.88
C ARG A 194 -21.53 10.74 37.42
N ASP A 195 -22.46 11.55 36.90
CA ASP A 195 -22.81 12.86 37.47
C ASP A 195 -23.28 12.76 38.93
N ASP A 196 -24.01 11.69 39.27
CA ASP A 196 -24.55 11.48 40.61
C ASP A 196 -23.50 11.00 41.63
N VAL A 197 -22.34 10.50 41.17
CA VAL A 197 -21.36 9.78 42.01
C VAL A 197 -20.10 10.60 42.35
N SER A 198 -19.95 11.84 41.84
CA SER A 198 -18.75 12.68 42.05
C SER A 198 -17.43 11.96 41.68
N ASP A 199 -17.50 11.08 40.67
CA ASP A 199 -16.37 10.27 40.18
C ASP A 199 -15.90 10.84 38.84
N LEU A 200 -15.07 11.87 38.92
CA LEU A 200 -14.60 12.63 37.75
C LEU A 200 -13.79 11.75 36.78
N THR A 201 -13.02 10.79 37.29
CA THR A 201 -12.19 9.90 36.46
C THR A 201 -13.06 8.98 35.60
N ASN A 202 -14.05 8.31 36.20
CA ASN A 202 -14.93 7.45 35.39
C ASN A 202 -15.90 8.27 34.53
N LYS A 203 -16.29 9.48 34.95
CA LYS A 203 -17.04 10.40 34.09
C LYS A 203 -16.23 10.78 32.84
N LEU A 204 -14.95 11.06 33.00
CA LEU A 204 -14.05 11.36 31.89
C LEU A 204 -14.01 10.20 30.88
N LEU A 205 -13.83 8.96 31.36
CA LEU A 205 -13.82 7.77 30.50
C LEU A 205 -15.15 7.60 29.74
N ALA A 206 -16.29 7.84 30.40
CA ALA A 206 -17.61 7.76 29.77
C ALA A 206 -17.79 8.81 28.66
N VAL A 207 -17.39 10.06 28.91
CA VAL A 207 -17.45 11.15 27.92
C VAL A 207 -16.50 10.88 26.76
N GLN A 208 -15.30 10.35 27.03
CA GLN A 208 -14.35 9.96 25.98
C GLN A 208 -14.93 8.83 25.11
N ALA A 209 -15.53 7.80 25.71
CA ALA A 209 -16.18 6.73 24.95
C ALA A 209 -17.31 7.25 24.05
N LEU A 210 -18.06 8.25 24.52
CA LEU A 210 -19.10 8.92 23.72
C LEU A 210 -18.50 9.71 22.55
N ALA A 211 -17.35 10.37 22.76
CA ALA A 211 -16.60 11.05 21.70
C ALA A 211 -16.08 10.07 20.63
N GLU A 212 -15.55 8.92 21.07
CA GLU A 212 -15.07 7.84 20.20
C GLU A 212 -16.22 7.22 19.40
N LEU A 213 -17.40 7.01 20.02
CA LEU A 213 -18.62 6.59 19.32
C LEU A 213 -18.99 7.57 18.20
N TYR A 214 -19.04 8.87 18.49
CA TYR A 214 -19.38 9.87 17.48
C TYR A 214 -18.34 9.97 16.37
N THR A 215 -17.07 9.73 16.69
CA THR A 215 -16.00 9.62 15.71
C THR A 215 -16.22 8.42 14.79
N ALA A 216 -16.58 7.26 15.34
CA ALA A 216 -16.91 6.05 14.58
C ALA A 216 -18.16 6.20 13.70
N GLN A 217 -19.12 7.03 14.13
CA GLN A 217 -20.31 7.40 13.37
C GLN A 217 -20.03 8.49 12.30
N GLU A 218 -18.79 8.99 12.20
CA GLU A 218 -18.42 10.15 11.37
C GLU A 218 -19.22 11.43 11.70
N SER A 219 -19.75 11.51 12.94
CA SER A 219 -20.47 12.67 13.47
C SER A 219 -19.50 13.61 14.18
N PHE A 220 -18.55 14.17 13.43
CA PHE A 220 -17.40 14.89 13.98
C PHE A 220 -17.76 16.12 14.82
N ASP A 221 -18.84 16.84 14.50
CA ASP A 221 -19.31 17.98 15.33
C ASP A 221 -19.69 17.53 16.75
N LYS A 222 -20.34 16.36 16.88
CA LYS A 222 -20.67 15.79 18.20
C LYS A 222 -19.42 15.27 18.90
N ALA A 223 -18.49 14.65 18.17
CA ALA A 223 -17.23 14.17 18.72
C ALA A 223 -16.40 15.32 19.32
N VAL A 224 -16.25 16.42 18.59
CA VAL A 224 -15.58 17.65 19.06
C VAL A 224 -16.19 18.13 20.38
N ALA A 225 -17.52 18.25 20.45
CA ALA A 225 -18.19 18.70 21.68
C ALA A 225 -17.95 17.78 22.89
N GLN A 226 -17.86 16.46 22.67
CA GLN A 226 -17.55 15.52 23.74
C GLN A 226 -16.07 15.56 24.13
N TYR A 227 -15.14 15.69 23.18
CA TYR A 227 -13.72 15.86 23.49
C TYR A 227 -13.44 17.17 24.25
N GLU A 228 -14.13 18.26 23.94
CA GLU A 228 -14.06 19.50 24.72
C GLU A 228 -14.55 19.28 26.16
N THR A 229 -15.65 18.55 26.34
CA THR A 229 -16.16 18.19 27.68
C THR A 229 -15.17 17.30 28.44
N ALA A 230 -14.55 16.33 27.76
CA ALA A 230 -13.51 15.48 28.34
C ALA A 230 -12.27 16.30 28.73
N LEU A 231 -11.88 17.29 27.92
CA LEU A 231 -10.76 18.18 28.18
C LEU A 231 -10.97 19.03 29.45
N GLU A 232 -12.18 19.54 29.65
CA GLU A 232 -12.54 20.26 30.89
C GLU A 232 -12.39 19.36 32.13
N LEU A 233 -12.86 18.10 32.05
CA LEU A 233 -12.73 17.12 33.13
C LEU A 233 -11.27 16.74 33.40
N ALA A 234 -10.46 16.52 32.36
CA ALA A 234 -9.03 16.23 32.50
C ALA A 234 -8.28 17.40 33.14
N THR A 235 -8.68 18.64 32.82
CA THR A 235 -8.13 19.85 33.45
C THR A 235 -8.48 19.91 34.94
N GLU A 236 -9.71 19.57 35.33
CA GLU A 236 -10.12 19.50 36.74
C GLU A 236 -9.36 18.41 37.52
N LEU A 237 -9.02 17.31 36.86
CA LEU A 237 -8.23 16.21 37.43
C LEU A 237 -6.73 16.53 37.55
N GLU A 238 -6.26 17.64 36.95
CA GLU A 238 -4.84 18.00 36.86
C GLU A 238 -3.98 16.88 36.21
N ASP A 239 -4.56 16.11 35.29
CA ASP A 239 -3.87 15.03 34.56
C ASP A 239 -3.41 15.50 33.17
N GLU A 240 -2.20 16.07 33.13
CA GLU A 240 -1.62 16.62 31.90
C GLU A 240 -1.37 15.56 30.81
N ALA A 241 -1.12 14.30 31.18
CA ALA A 241 -0.90 13.23 30.22
C ALA A 241 -2.21 12.86 29.49
N VAL A 242 -3.31 12.77 30.24
CA VAL A 242 -4.64 12.55 29.66
C VAL A 242 -5.08 13.76 28.85
N ARG A 243 -4.85 14.97 29.37
CA ARG A 243 -5.14 16.22 28.66
C ARG A 243 -4.43 16.31 27.31
N ALA A 244 -3.13 16.00 27.23
CA ALA A 244 -2.40 15.96 25.96
C ALA A 244 -3.04 14.98 24.96
N THR A 245 -3.40 13.77 25.43
CA THR A 245 -4.04 12.75 24.58
C THR A 245 -5.38 13.23 24.03
N LEU A 246 -6.22 13.86 24.86
CA LEU A 246 -7.52 14.38 24.45
C LEU A 246 -7.40 15.55 23.47
N LEU A 247 -6.43 16.45 23.68
CA LEU A 247 -6.16 17.55 22.75
C LEU A 247 -5.74 17.03 21.36
N GLU A 248 -4.93 15.97 21.29
CA GLU A 248 -4.59 15.33 20.02
C GLU A 248 -5.82 14.72 19.33
N GLN A 249 -6.70 14.05 20.07
CA GLN A 249 -7.95 13.48 19.54
C GLN A 249 -8.94 14.56 19.08
N LEU A 250 -9.04 15.66 19.83
CA LEU A 250 -9.81 16.84 19.49
C LEU A 250 -9.31 17.47 18.18
N ALA A 251 -7.99 17.68 18.06
CA ALA A 251 -7.40 18.22 16.84
C ALA A 251 -7.66 17.32 15.62
N GLN A 252 -7.51 16.00 15.77
CA GLN A 252 -7.84 15.05 14.70
C GLN A 252 -9.32 15.12 14.30
N SER A 253 -10.21 15.29 15.29
CA SER A 253 -11.65 15.45 15.05
C SER A 253 -11.97 16.73 14.29
N TYR A 254 -11.29 17.84 14.59
CA TYR A 254 -11.39 19.09 13.83
C TYR A 254 -10.96 18.92 12.35
N VAL A 255 -9.83 18.24 12.10
CA VAL A 255 -9.38 17.92 10.74
C VAL A 255 -10.43 17.06 10.01
N ALA A 256 -11.00 16.05 10.68
CA ALA A 256 -12.02 15.17 10.10
C ALA A 256 -13.34 15.90 9.82
N ALA A 257 -13.72 16.87 10.66
CA ALA A 257 -14.85 17.78 10.44
C ALA A 257 -14.65 18.74 9.25
N GLY A 258 -13.43 18.82 8.71
CA GLY A 258 -13.08 19.72 7.60
C GLY A 258 -12.65 21.11 8.04
N ASP A 259 -12.29 21.30 9.31
CA ASP A 259 -11.76 22.55 9.87
C ASP A 259 -10.32 22.33 10.39
N PRO A 260 -9.32 22.26 9.49
CA PRO A 260 -7.92 22.07 9.88
C PRO A 260 -7.33 23.27 10.62
N ASP A 261 -7.91 24.46 10.50
CA ASP A 261 -7.42 25.65 11.20
C ASP A 261 -7.74 25.55 12.70
N ALA A 262 -8.94 25.06 13.05
CA ALA A 262 -9.33 24.81 14.44
C ALA A 262 -8.46 23.73 15.13
N ALA A 263 -7.86 22.82 14.36
CA ALA A 263 -6.96 21.80 14.91
C ALA A 263 -5.62 22.36 15.42
N LEU A 264 -5.24 23.57 15.03
CA LEU A 264 -3.92 24.14 15.39
C LEU A 264 -3.84 24.54 16.87
N GLU A 265 -4.92 25.05 17.46
CA GLU A 265 -4.93 25.49 18.86
C GLU A 265 -4.72 24.30 19.84
N PRO A 266 -5.45 23.17 19.74
CA PRO A 266 -5.18 22.03 20.61
C PRO A 266 -3.76 21.46 20.45
N TYR A 267 -3.21 21.43 19.23
CA TYR A 267 -1.83 20.98 19.03
C TYR A 267 -0.78 21.92 19.64
N GLN A 268 -1.05 23.23 19.68
CA GLN A 268 -0.17 24.18 20.37
C GLN A 268 -0.18 23.96 21.88
N GLU A 269 -1.33 23.62 22.47
CA GLU A 269 -1.40 23.23 23.88
C GLU A 269 -0.65 21.93 24.15
N VAL A 270 -0.80 20.91 23.29
CA VAL A 270 -0.05 19.65 23.37
C VAL A 270 1.46 19.91 23.34
N LEU A 271 1.92 20.81 22.45
CA LEU A 271 3.32 21.17 22.38
C LEU A 271 3.83 21.80 23.69
N ALA A 272 3.04 22.68 24.31
CA ALA A 272 3.39 23.29 25.60
C ALA A 272 3.49 22.25 26.73
N ILE A 273 2.62 21.24 26.75
CA ILE A 273 2.68 20.13 27.71
C ILE A 273 3.98 19.33 27.52
N TRP A 274 4.35 19.02 26.27
CA TRP A 274 5.59 18.30 25.98
C TRP A 274 6.86 19.14 26.20
N GLU A 275 6.77 20.46 26.12
CA GLU A 275 7.82 21.39 26.53
C GLU A 275 8.07 21.32 28.04
N GLU A 276 7.01 21.37 28.85
CA GLU A 276 7.11 21.25 30.31
C GLU A 276 7.62 19.87 30.75
N ALA A 277 7.20 18.82 30.05
CA ALA A 277 7.66 17.46 30.29
C ALA A 277 9.11 17.18 29.80
N GLU A 278 9.74 18.14 29.12
CA GLU A 278 11.04 17.99 28.45
C GLU A 278 11.11 16.78 27.48
N ASP A 279 9.96 16.38 26.89
CA ASP A 279 9.89 15.30 25.90
C ASP A 279 10.10 15.84 24.49
N GLY A 280 11.38 16.01 24.12
CA GLY A 280 11.75 16.47 22.78
C GLY A 280 11.22 15.57 21.65
N GLY A 281 11.09 14.26 21.89
CA GLY A 281 10.55 13.34 20.88
C GLY A 281 9.07 13.58 20.62
N ALA A 282 8.28 13.84 21.67
CA ALA A 282 6.87 14.20 21.55
C ALA A 282 6.68 15.57 20.90
N GLN A 283 7.55 16.55 21.20
CA GLN A 283 7.55 17.86 20.52
C GLN A 283 7.75 17.71 19.01
N VAL A 284 8.75 16.92 18.57
CA VAL A 284 9.01 16.70 17.13
C VAL A 284 7.81 16.04 16.43
N ARG A 285 7.18 15.04 17.07
CA ARG A 285 5.97 14.40 16.53
C ARG A 285 4.82 15.41 16.39
N THR A 286 4.61 16.23 17.40
CA THR A 286 3.55 17.26 17.43
C THR A 286 3.79 18.33 16.36
N LEU A 287 5.01 18.86 16.24
CA LEU A 287 5.38 19.82 15.21
C LEU A 287 5.19 19.25 13.79
N THR A 288 5.56 17.98 13.58
CA THR A 288 5.34 17.32 12.28
C THR A 288 3.84 17.21 11.96
N ALA A 289 2.99 16.90 12.95
CA ALA A 289 1.54 16.86 12.78
C ALA A 289 0.95 18.24 12.45
N ILE A 290 1.39 19.30 13.14
CA ILE A 290 0.99 20.68 12.85
C ILE A 290 1.36 21.06 11.41
N ALA A 291 2.58 20.75 10.98
CA ALA A 291 3.06 21.05 9.63
C ALA A 291 2.26 20.30 8.54
N ASP A 292 1.95 19.01 8.75
CA ASP A 292 1.10 18.22 7.87
C ASP A 292 -0.31 18.85 7.70
N ILE A 293 -0.87 19.37 8.80
CA ILE A 293 -2.20 20.02 8.80
C ILE A 293 -2.15 21.35 8.06
N GLN A 294 -1.14 22.19 8.35
CA GLN A 294 -0.90 23.44 7.64
C GLN A 294 -0.73 23.21 6.13
N GLN A 295 0.01 22.18 5.73
CA GLN A 295 0.15 21.79 4.32
C GLN A 295 -1.20 21.45 3.69
N ARG A 296 -2.07 20.68 4.38
CA ARG A 296 -3.42 20.34 3.89
C ARG A 296 -4.34 21.56 3.82
N ALA A 297 -4.21 22.50 4.74
CA ALA A 297 -4.91 23.78 4.73
C ALA A 297 -4.40 24.73 3.62
N GLY A 298 -3.26 24.42 2.99
CA GLY A 298 -2.62 25.26 1.98
C GLY A 298 -1.75 26.40 2.55
N ALA A 299 -1.52 26.40 3.86
CA ALA A 299 -0.62 27.30 4.57
C ALA A 299 0.84 26.81 4.42
N PHE A 300 1.36 26.87 3.19
CA PHE A 300 2.62 26.22 2.82
C PHE A 300 3.86 26.88 3.47
N ASP A 301 3.85 28.20 3.65
CA ASP A 301 4.97 28.91 4.26
C ASP A 301 5.05 28.60 5.77
N GLU A 302 3.89 28.53 6.43
CA GLU A 302 3.76 28.13 7.83
C GLU A 302 4.16 26.66 8.02
N ALA A 303 3.70 25.76 7.15
CA ALA A 303 4.06 24.34 7.19
C ALA A 303 5.57 24.14 7.05
N LEU A 304 6.21 24.85 6.11
CA LEU A 304 7.66 24.80 5.94
C LEU A 304 8.39 25.27 7.21
N ALA A 305 8.00 26.41 7.78
CA ALA A 305 8.59 26.92 9.01
C ALA A 305 8.44 25.93 10.19
N THR A 306 7.29 25.25 10.28
CA THR A 306 7.03 24.26 11.32
C THR A 306 7.85 22.97 11.12
N TYR A 307 8.03 22.50 9.88
CA TYR A 307 8.95 21.38 9.59
C TYR A 307 10.41 21.73 9.91
N GLU A 308 10.85 22.97 9.61
CA GLU A 308 12.19 23.43 9.98
C GLU A 308 12.38 23.50 11.50
N ALA A 309 11.34 23.91 12.23
CA ALA A 309 11.31 23.84 13.70
C ALA A 309 11.42 22.37 14.16
N ALA A 310 10.65 21.45 13.58
CA ALA A 310 10.73 20.03 13.90
C ALA A 310 12.14 19.45 13.68
N LEU A 311 12.81 19.80 12.58
CA LEU A 311 14.22 19.42 12.34
C LEU A 311 15.15 19.98 13.43
N THR A 312 14.95 21.22 13.85
CA THR A 312 15.75 21.86 14.91
C THR A 312 15.59 21.13 16.25
N HIS A 313 14.37 20.76 16.63
CA HIS A 313 14.11 19.99 17.85
C HIS A 313 14.62 18.55 17.77
N ASN A 314 14.73 18.00 16.56
CA ASN A 314 15.23 16.65 16.34
C ASN A 314 16.76 16.54 16.35
N GLU A 315 17.48 17.63 16.10
CA GLU A 315 18.96 17.67 16.12
C GLU A 315 19.60 17.08 17.40
N PRO A 316 19.20 17.49 18.63
CA PRO A 316 19.78 16.94 19.85
C PRO A 316 19.37 15.48 20.13
N LEU A 317 18.33 14.97 19.48
CA LEU A 317 17.87 13.58 19.63
C LEU A 317 18.70 12.59 18.80
N GLU A 318 19.44 13.11 17.81
CA GLU A 318 20.20 12.31 16.84
C GLU A 318 19.34 11.24 16.11
N ASP A 319 18.01 11.45 16.04
CA ASP A 319 17.09 10.57 15.30
C ASP A 319 17.12 10.90 13.81
N GLU A 320 18.07 10.30 13.11
CA GLU A 320 18.22 10.49 11.67
C GLU A 320 16.98 10.06 10.88
N SER A 321 16.27 9.02 11.31
CA SER A 321 15.09 8.53 10.58
C SER A 321 13.98 9.56 10.57
N THR A 322 13.77 10.26 11.69
CA THR A 322 12.80 11.35 11.76
C THR A 322 13.21 12.53 10.87
N SER A 323 14.49 12.91 10.87
CA SER A 323 15.01 13.94 9.94
C SER A 323 14.75 13.59 8.47
N GLY A 324 14.99 12.34 8.07
CA GLY A 324 14.75 11.87 6.70
C GLY A 324 13.28 11.99 6.29
N ARG A 325 12.35 11.66 7.20
CA ARG A 325 10.91 11.81 6.96
C ARG A 325 10.50 13.28 6.81
N ILE A 326 11.05 14.17 7.63
CA ILE A 326 10.74 15.59 7.55
C ILE A 326 11.27 16.19 6.24
N TYR A 327 12.49 15.82 5.80
CA TYR A 327 13.00 16.25 4.49
C TYR A 327 12.14 15.77 3.32
N GLU A 328 11.60 14.55 3.39
CA GLU A 328 10.64 14.07 2.38
C GLU A 328 9.34 14.89 2.38
N ALA A 329 8.82 15.25 3.56
CA ALA A 329 7.62 16.07 3.67
C ALA A 329 7.83 17.49 3.10
N ILE A 330 8.96 18.13 3.43
CA ILE A 330 9.37 19.42 2.84
C ILE A 330 9.49 19.30 1.31
N ALA A 331 10.07 18.21 0.80
CA ALA A 331 10.19 17.99 -0.64
C ALA A 331 8.82 17.82 -1.32
N GLU A 332 7.89 17.10 -0.70
CA GLU A 332 6.51 16.96 -1.17
C GLU A 332 5.77 18.31 -1.18
N LEU A 333 5.98 19.13 -0.15
CA LEU A 333 5.44 20.50 -0.06
C LEU A 333 5.94 21.38 -1.21
N TYR A 334 7.25 21.38 -1.49
CA TYR A 334 7.80 22.11 -2.64
C TYR A 334 7.30 21.56 -3.99
N SER A 335 7.15 20.24 -4.11
CA SER A 335 6.63 19.58 -5.31
C SER A 335 5.18 19.98 -5.59
N ALA A 336 4.33 20.05 -4.56
CA ALA A 336 2.94 20.50 -4.67
C ALA A 336 2.84 21.95 -5.18
N GLN A 337 3.78 22.80 -4.78
CA GLN A 337 3.92 24.19 -5.27
C GLN A 337 4.63 24.31 -6.63
N LYS A 338 5.01 23.18 -7.25
CA LYS A 338 5.79 23.11 -8.50
C LYS A 338 7.16 23.80 -8.42
N GLN A 339 7.68 23.97 -7.21
CA GLN A 339 9.03 24.45 -6.95
C GLN A 339 10.03 23.29 -7.06
N TYR A 340 10.13 22.73 -8.26
CA TYR A 340 10.82 21.46 -8.50
C TYR A 340 12.31 21.47 -8.12
N THR A 341 13.00 22.59 -8.23
CA THR A 341 14.41 22.69 -7.82
C THR A 341 14.57 22.52 -6.30
N ALA A 342 13.78 23.25 -5.50
CA ALA A 342 13.80 23.13 -4.05
C ALA A 342 13.32 21.74 -3.58
N ALA A 343 12.33 21.15 -4.26
CA ALA A 343 11.89 19.79 -4.00
C ALA A 343 13.02 18.77 -4.20
N LEU A 344 13.79 18.89 -5.28
CA LEU A 344 14.93 18.00 -5.54
C LEU A 344 16.04 18.16 -4.49
N GLU A 345 16.35 19.39 -4.06
CA GLU A 345 17.33 19.64 -2.98
C GLU A 345 16.92 19.03 -1.64
N ALA A 346 15.63 19.11 -1.30
CA ALA A 346 15.07 18.48 -0.11
C ALA A 346 15.08 16.93 -0.23
N TYR A 347 14.76 16.38 -1.41
CA TYR A 347 14.90 14.94 -1.66
C TYR A 347 16.35 14.45 -1.61
N ASP A 348 17.33 15.24 -2.06
CA ASP A 348 18.75 14.91 -1.92
C ASP A 348 19.18 14.89 -0.45
N SER A 349 18.62 15.78 0.38
CA SER A 349 18.82 15.78 1.83
C SER A 349 18.24 14.51 2.47
N ALA A 350 17.01 14.14 2.10
CA ALA A 350 16.39 12.88 2.54
C ALA A 350 17.19 11.65 2.08
N MET A 351 17.66 11.64 0.83
CA MET A 351 18.48 10.55 0.28
C MET A 351 19.77 10.35 1.09
N THR A 352 20.43 11.45 1.44
CA THR A 352 21.67 11.42 2.23
C THR A 352 21.42 10.82 3.62
N VAL A 353 20.25 11.04 4.21
CA VAL A 353 19.84 10.39 5.46
C VAL A 353 19.59 8.91 5.24
N TRP A 354 18.77 8.52 4.26
CA TRP A 354 18.41 7.12 4.03
C TRP A 354 19.59 6.23 3.66
N GLN A 355 20.59 6.78 2.98
CA GLN A 355 21.84 6.08 2.74
C GLN A 355 22.66 5.86 4.03
N ARG A 356 22.60 6.80 4.98
CA ARG A 356 23.36 6.74 6.22
C ARG A 356 22.76 5.78 7.24
N VAL A 357 21.43 5.76 7.36
CA VAL A 357 20.70 4.80 8.20
C VAL A 357 20.53 3.43 7.53
N GLU A 358 21.07 3.26 6.32
CA GLU A 358 20.99 2.03 5.52
C GLU A 358 19.54 1.55 5.29
N ASP A 359 18.63 2.47 4.97
CA ASP A 359 17.24 2.15 4.59
C ASP A 359 17.06 2.21 3.05
N PRO A 360 17.31 1.09 2.34
CA PRO A 360 17.19 1.04 0.89
C PRO A 360 15.74 1.21 0.41
N LEU A 361 14.73 0.91 1.24
CA LEU A 361 13.34 1.01 0.82
C LEU A 361 12.87 2.46 0.78
N ARG A 362 13.24 3.26 1.79
CA ARG A 362 12.98 4.71 1.79
C ARG A 362 13.75 5.40 0.66
N ALA A 363 15.01 5.03 0.43
CA ALA A 363 15.79 5.53 -0.71
C ALA A 363 15.11 5.25 -2.07
N VAL A 364 14.56 4.05 -2.27
CA VAL A 364 13.77 3.73 -3.47
C VAL A 364 12.55 4.64 -3.61
N GLY A 365 11.85 4.91 -2.50
CA GLY A 365 10.72 5.86 -2.48
C GLY A 365 11.12 7.24 -2.96
N VAL A 366 12.23 7.78 -2.45
CA VAL A 366 12.77 9.09 -2.84
C VAL A 366 13.16 9.12 -4.32
N LEU A 367 13.85 8.09 -4.84
CA LEU A 367 14.22 8.02 -6.26
C LEU A 367 13.01 8.03 -7.19
N PHE A 368 11.91 7.39 -6.80
CA PHE A 368 10.67 7.44 -7.57
C PHE A 368 10.11 8.87 -7.63
N ARG A 369 10.10 9.58 -6.49
CA ARG A 369 9.65 10.98 -6.45
C ARG A 369 10.54 11.90 -7.27
N ILE A 370 11.86 11.73 -7.18
CA ILE A 370 12.84 12.45 -8.02
C ILE A 370 12.54 12.18 -9.50
N ALA A 371 12.35 10.92 -9.89
CA ALA A 371 12.07 10.55 -11.28
C ALA A 371 10.75 11.14 -11.80
N ASP A 372 9.71 11.21 -10.96
CA ASP A 372 8.43 11.84 -11.30
C ASP A 372 8.61 13.35 -11.53
N ILE A 373 9.35 14.05 -10.67
CA ILE A 373 9.69 15.47 -10.86
C ILE A 373 10.51 15.70 -12.13
N GLN A 374 11.49 14.84 -12.42
CA GLN A 374 12.30 14.96 -13.64
C GLN A 374 11.46 14.77 -14.91
N GLN A 375 10.39 13.97 -14.87
CA GLN A 375 9.43 13.83 -15.97
C GLN A 375 8.63 15.12 -16.19
N GLU A 376 8.15 15.76 -15.12
CA GLU A 376 7.48 17.07 -15.20
C GLU A 376 8.42 18.15 -15.80
N LEU A 377 9.71 18.08 -15.47
CA LEU A 377 10.75 18.93 -16.07
C LEU A 377 11.16 18.52 -17.50
N LYS A 378 10.58 17.46 -18.06
CA LYS A 378 10.92 16.87 -19.38
C LYS A 378 12.40 16.46 -19.50
N ALA A 379 13.05 16.17 -18.38
CA ALA A 379 14.42 15.70 -18.32
C ALA A 379 14.45 14.15 -18.31
N THR A 380 14.04 13.54 -19.43
CA THR A 380 13.87 12.08 -19.55
C THR A 380 15.12 11.29 -19.14
N ASP A 381 16.31 11.76 -19.51
CA ASP A 381 17.56 11.08 -19.15
C ASP A 381 17.79 11.03 -17.64
N LYS A 382 17.42 12.10 -16.91
CA LYS A 382 17.53 12.16 -15.45
C LYS A 382 16.47 11.29 -14.76
N ALA A 383 15.25 11.26 -15.30
CA ALA A 383 14.19 10.38 -14.80
C ALA A 383 14.57 8.89 -14.95
N VAL A 384 15.11 8.52 -16.12
CA VAL A 384 15.63 7.17 -16.37
C VAL A 384 16.76 6.84 -15.40
N ALA A 385 17.72 7.74 -15.18
CA ALA A 385 18.82 7.52 -14.24
C ALA A 385 18.34 7.25 -12.81
N ALA A 386 17.37 8.02 -12.31
CA ALA A 386 16.82 7.84 -10.97
C ALA A 386 16.10 6.48 -10.82
N TYR A 387 15.27 6.07 -11.80
CA TYR A 387 14.66 4.74 -11.76
C TYR A 387 15.69 3.61 -11.90
N GLN A 388 16.76 3.81 -12.69
CA GLN A 388 17.82 2.82 -12.85
C GLN A 388 18.57 2.59 -11.54
N GLU A 389 18.85 3.66 -10.79
CA GLU A 389 19.44 3.60 -9.45
C GLU A 389 18.51 2.90 -8.44
N ALA A 390 17.19 3.04 -8.59
CA ALA A 390 16.22 2.43 -7.68
C ALA A 390 16.15 0.89 -7.81
N ILE A 391 16.46 0.31 -8.96
CA ILE A 391 16.37 -1.15 -9.21
C ILE A 391 17.27 -1.97 -8.25
N PRO A 392 18.59 -1.72 -8.14
CA PRO A 392 19.45 -2.48 -7.23
C PRO A 392 19.10 -2.26 -5.75
N LEU A 393 18.70 -1.04 -5.36
CA LEU A 393 18.25 -0.76 -3.99
C LEU A 393 16.96 -1.50 -3.64
N ALA A 394 16.00 -1.55 -4.57
CA ALA A 394 14.77 -2.30 -4.40
C ALA A 394 15.04 -3.81 -4.26
N ARG A 395 16.01 -4.36 -5.01
CA ARG A 395 16.46 -5.75 -4.81
C ARG A 395 17.08 -5.97 -3.44
N ALA A 396 17.95 -5.06 -2.98
CA ALA A 396 18.55 -5.14 -1.64
C ALA A 396 17.50 -5.08 -0.52
N ALA A 397 16.42 -4.33 -0.74
CA ALA A 397 15.25 -4.28 0.15
C ALA A 397 14.30 -5.50 0.04
N ASN A 398 14.62 -6.51 -0.78
CA ASN A 398 13.72 -7.63 -1.13
C ASN A 398 12.35 -7.17 -1.70
N ARG A 399 12.34 -6.04 -2.41
CA ARG A 399 11.16 -5.44 -3.05
C ARG A 399 11.24 -5.57 -4.57
N LEU A 400 11.13 -6.80 -5.06
CA LEU A 400 11.12 -7.10 -6.50
C LEU A 400 9.98 -6.38 -7.24
N ASP A 401 8.84 -6.13 -6.56
CA ASP A 401 7.74 -5.31 -7.10
C ASP A 401 8.18 -3.90 -7.46
N ARG A 402 8.97 -3.26 -6.58
CA ARG A 402 9.48 -1.91 -6.81
C ARG A 402 10.53 -1.90 -7.91
N ALA A 403 11.43 -2.90 -7.93
CA ALA A 403 12.42 -3.03 -9.00
C ALA A 403 11.75 -3.21 -10.38
N ALA A 404 10.73 -4.07 -10.47
CA ALA A 404 10.00 -4.33 -11.70
C ALA A 404 9.22 -3.09 -12.16
N THR A 405 8.58 -2.39 -11.21
CA THR A 405 7.89 -1.12 -11.49
C THR A 405 8.85 -0.06 -12.03
N ALA A 406 10.05 0.08 -11.46
CA ALA A 406 11.06 1.02 -11.96
C ALA A 406 11.47 0.67 -13.41
N ALA A 407 11.71 -0.61 -13.70
CA ALA A 407 12.00 -1.08 -15.06
C ALA A 407 10.86 -0.78 -16.05
N GLU A 408 9.59 -0.97 -15.66
CA GLU A 408 8.45 -0.60 -16.50
C GLU A 408 8.34 0.91 -16.75
N ARG A 409 8.65 1.74 -15.75
CA ARG A 409 8.65 3.20 -15.91
C ARG A 409 9.71 3.64 -16.92
N ILE A 410 10.93 3.10 -16.83
CA ILE A 410 11.99 3.33 -17.81
C ILE A 410 11.56 2.88 -19.21
N ALA A 411 10.96 1.69 -19.32
CA ALA A 411 10.48 1.16 -20.59
C ALA A 411 9.40 2.05 -21.23
N ALA A 412 8.47 2.57 -20.42
CA ALA A 412 7.45 3.51 -20.87
C ALA A 412 8.05 4.81 -21.40
N LEU A 413 9.06 5.37 -20.70
CA LEU A 413 9.77 6.58 -21.15
C LEU A 413 10.48 6.36 -22.50
N TYR A 414 11.17 5.22 -22.68
CA TYR A 414 11.78 4.90 -23.98
C TYR A 414 10.75 4.67 -25.09
N ARG A 415 9.60 4.06 -24.77
CA ARG A 415 8.51 3.87 -25.72
C ARG A 415 7.94 5.20 -26.18
N GLU A 416 7.74 6.15 -25.25
CA GLU A 416 7.26 7.50 -25.56
C GLU A 416 8.26 8.30 -26.39
N ALA A 417 9.57 8.08 -26.17
CA ALA A 417 10.64 8.61 -27.02
C ALA A 417 10.79 7.86 -28.37
N GLU A 418 9.87 6.94 -28.71
CA GLU A 418 9.91 6.05 -29.87
C GLU A 418 11.19 5.20 -30.00
N ASN A 419 11.94 5.05 -28.90
CA ASN A 419 13.08 4.16 -28.79
C ASN A 419 12.61 2.75 -28.40
N TYR A 420 11.90 2.11 -29.33
CA TYR A 420 11.25 0.81 -29.10
C TYR A 420 12.24 -0.29 -28.71
N GLY A 421 13.49 -0.24 -29.19
CA GLY A 421 14.52 -1.21 -28.84
C GLY A 421 14.85 -1.19 -27.34
N GLN A 422 15.15 -0.01 -26.79
CA GLN A 422 15.40 0.15 -25.36
C GLN A 422 14.15 -0.14 -24.53
N ALA A 423 12.97 0.29 -25.00
CA ALA A 423 11.71 0.00 -24.33
C ALA A 423 11.49 -1.51 -24.14
N LEU A 424 11.71 -2.31 -25.19
CA LEU A 424 11.57 -3.77 -25.14
C LEU A 424 12.59 -4.41 -24.18
N THR A 425 13.84 -3.92 -24.16
CA THR A 425 14.85 -4.40 -23.19
C THR A 425 14.40 -4.21 -21.75
N PHE A 426 13.87 -3.04 -21.40
CA PHE A 426 13.42 -2.76 -20.03
C PHE A 426 12.10 -3.46 -19.69
N TYR A 427 11.17 -3.61 -20.64
CA TYR A 427 9.98 -4.42 -20.42
C TYR A 427 10.32 -5.90 -20.21
N GLN A 428 11.34 -6.43 -20.90
CA GLN A 428 11.81 -7.80 -20.65
C GLN A 428 12.43 -7.94 -19.24
N ASN A 429 13.25 -6.97 -18.81
CA ASN A 429 13.79 -6.95 -17.45
C ASN A 429 12.66 -6.93 -16.39
N ALA A 430 11.64 -6.09 -16.59
CA ALA A 430 10.47 -6.08 -15.72
C ALA A 430 9.73 -7.43 -15.69
N LEU A 431 9.58 -8.08 -16.85
CA LEU A 431 8.96 -9.40 -16.96
C LEU A 431 9.71 -10.46 -16.14
N ASP A 432 11.05 -10.47 -16.26
CA ASP A 432 11.90 -11.41 -15.52
C ASP A 432 11.76 -11.19 -14.00
N LEU A 433 11.70 -9.93 -13.56
CA LEU A 433 11.49 -9.56 -12.15
C LEU A 433 10.10 -9.99 -11.62
N TRP A 434 9.02 -9.81 -12.40
CA TRP A 434 7.69 -10.27 -11.99
C TRP A 434 7.57 -11.80 -11.98
N GLN A 435 8.30 -12.50 -12.85
CA GLN A 435 8.42 -13.97 -12.83
C GLN A 435 9.14 -14.45 -11.57
N GLU A 436 10.24 -13.80 -11.20
CA GLU A 436 10.96 -14.10 -9.96
C GLU A 436 10.07 -13.87 -8.73
N GLN A 437 9.24 -12.82 -8.75
CA GLN A 437 8.28 -12.56 -7.67
C GLN A 437 7.07 -13.53 -7.66
N GLY A 438 6.70 -14.12 -8.80
CA GLY A 438 5.52 -14.98 -8.93
C GLY A 438 4.19 -14.21 -9.08
N ASN A 439 4.20 -13.03 -9.71
CA ASN A 439 2.98 -12.22 -9.91
C ASN A 439 2.37 -12.41 -11.30
N ASP A 440 1.56 -13.47 -11.48
CA ASP A 440 0.94 -13.86 -12.76
C ASP A 440 0.14 -12.74 -13.44
N THR A 441 -0.53 -11.88 -12.65
CA THR A 441 -1.30 -10.76 -13.20
C THR A 441 -0.38 -9.73 -13.86
N ARG A 442 0.73 -9.37 -13.18
CA ARG A 442 1.72 -8.42 -13.73
C ARG A 442 2.46 -9.03 -14.92
N ILE A 443 2.81 -10.32 -14.88
CA ILE A 443 3.44 -11.05 -15.98
C ILE A 443 2.60 -10.93 -17.26
N ALA A 444 1.30 -11.26 -17.20
CA ALA A 444 0.41 -11.18 -18.35
C ALA A 444 0.28 -9.75 -18.91
N ASN A 445 0.19 -8.75 -18.02
CA ASN A 445 0.11 -7.34 -18.41
C ASN A 445 1.38 -6.85 -19.13
N VAL A 446 2.56 -7.23 -18.63
CA VAL A 446 3.84 -6.85 -19.26
C VAL A 446 4.03 -7.57 -20.59
N GLN A 447 3.67 -8.85 -20.71
CA GLN A 447 3.70 -9.59 -21.99
C GLN A 447 2.82 -8.93 -23.06
N SER A 448 1.57 -8.59 -22.72
CA SER A 448 0.68 -7.86 -23.62
C SER A 448 1.25 -6.49 -24.03
N THR A 449 1.93 -5.81 -23.10
CA THR A 449 2.60 -4.54 -23.40
C THR A 449 3.77 -4.73 -24.36
N ILE A 450 4.60 -5.77 -24.18
CA ILE A 450 5.70 -6.12 -25.09
C ILE A 450 5.17 -6.36 -26.51
N GLU A 451 4.10 -7.13 -26.67
CA GLU A 451 3.46 -7.37 -27.98
C GLU A 451 3.02 -6.07 -28.65
N ARG A 452 2.38 -5.17 -27.90
CA ARG A 452 1.96 -3.86 -28.39
C ARG A 452 3.15 -3.02 -28.84
N VAL A 453 4.24 -3.01 -28.08
CA VAL A 453 5.46 -2.26 -28.42
C VAL A 453 6.14 -2.82 -29.66
N MET A 454 6.20 -4.15 -29.83
CA MET A 454 6.71 -4.77 -31.06
C MET A 454 5.88 -4.38 -32.28
N SER A 455 4.54 -4.35 -32.15
CA SER A 455 3.66 -3.88 -33.24
C SER A 455 3.89 -2.40 -33.57
N GLN A 456 4.10 -1.54 -32.56
CA GLN A 456 4.43 -0.13 -32.78
C GLN A 456 5.77 0.02 -33.49
N GLN A 457 6.79 -0.75 -33.11
CA GLN A 457 8.10 -0.75 -33.76
C GLN A 457 7.99 -1.15 -35.23
N GLN A 458 7.25 -2.22 -35.54
CA GLN A 458 7.03 -2.66 -36.92
C GLN A 458 6.33 -1.58 -37.74
N ARG A 459 5.26 -0.97 -37.22
CA ARG A 459 4.55 0.12 -37.89
C ARG A 459 5.44 1.35 -38.10
N ALA A 460 6.32 1.66 -37.15
CA ALA A 460 7.29 2.74 -37.31
C ALA A 460 8.29 2.44 -38.44
N ALA A 461 8.79 1.21 -38.53
CA ALA A 461 9.67 0.78 -39.62
C ALA A 461 8.97 0.80 -40.99
N GLU A 462 7.71 0.34 -41.06
CA GLU A 462 6.89 0.40 -42.27
C GLU A 462 6.63 1.84 -42.73
N ARG A 463 6.33 2.75 -41.78
CA ARG A 463 6.19 4.18 -42.06
C ARG A 463 7.48 4.77 -42.63
N GLN A 464 8.63 4.51 -42.00
CA GLN A 464 9.93 4.99 -42.49
C GLN A 464 10.26 4.44 -43.87
N ALA A 465 9.96 3.17 -44.14
CA ALA A 465 10.15 2.57 -45.45
C ALA A 465 9.25 3.23 -46.52
N GLN A 466 7.99 3.51 -46.18
CA GLN A 466 7.06 4.19 -47.07
C GLN A 466 7.48 5.64 -47.34
N GLU A 467 7.88 6.38 -46.30
CA GLU A 467 8.40 7.74 -46.44
C GLU A 467 9.64 7.77 -47.34
N ALA A 468 10.54 6.79 -47.23
CA ALA A 468 11.69 6.66 -48.11
C ALA A 468 11.29 6.38 -49.57
N LEU A 469 10.27 5.54 -49.80
CA LEU A 469 9.72 5.29 -51.14
C LEU A 469 9.06 6.54 -51.73
N ASP A 470 8.28 7.27 -50.94
CA ASP A 470 7.61 8.49 -51.35
C ASP A 470 8.63 9.60 -51.67
N ALA A 471 9.67 9.74 -50.84
CA ALA A 471 10.78 10.67 -51.09
C ALA A 471 11.55 10.33 -52.39
N GLU A 472 11.79 9.05 -52.67
CA GLU A 472 12.42 8.63 -53.93
C GLU A 472 11.49 8.86 -55.13
N ALA A 473 10.17 8.63 -54.98
CA ALA A 473 9.19 8.90 -56.02
C ALA A 473 9.11 10.41 -56.34
N GLU A 474 9.15 11.26 -55.32
CA GLU A 474 9.19 12.72 -55.48
C GLU A 474 10.49 13.16 -56.17
N ARG A 475 11.64 12.61 -55.76
CA ARG A 475 12.93 12.85 -56.42
C ARG A 475 12.88 12.46 -57.90
N ILE A 476 12.31 11.30 -58.23
CA ILE A 476 12.13 10.85 -59.62
C ILE A 476 11.24 11.82 -60.41
N ALA A 477 10.15 12.30 -59.81
CA ALA A 477 9.22 13.23 -60.45
C ALA A 477 9.86 14.59 -60.78
N GLN A 478 10.93 14.99 -60.09
CA GLN A 478 11.66 16.24 -60.37
C GLN A 478 12.64 16.13 -61.55
N ILE A 479 12.96 14.92 -62.01
CA ILE A 479 13.86 14.71 -63.15
C ILE A 479 13.15 15.13 -64.44
N THR A 480 13.72 16.09 -65.18
CA THR A 480 13.17 16.62 -66.44
C THR A 480 14.08 16.38 -67.66
N THR A 481 15.26 15.80 -67.44
CA THR A 481 16.21 15.45 -68.50
C THR A 481 15.79 14.15 -69.19
N ASN A 482 15.65 14.18 -70.52
CA ASN A 482 15.34 13.00 -71.32
C ASN A 482 16.33 11.85 -71.08
N GLY A 483 15.81 10.62 -71.07
CA GLY A 483 16.60 9.40 -70.85
C GLY A 483 15.91 8.43 -69.90
N PHE A 484 16.60 7.32 -69.59
CA PHE A 484 16.15 6.35 -68.60
C PHE A 484 16.53 6.80 -67.19
N ILE A 485 15.60 6.56 -66.25
CA ILE A 485 15.81 6.74 -64.80
C ILE A 485 15.93 5.37 -64.13
N LYS A 486 15.04 4.43 -64.50
CA LYS A 486 15.13 3.02 -64.17
C LYS A 486 14.78 2.17 -65.40
N PRO A 487 15.46 1.05 -65.66
CA PRO A 487 16.64 0.57 -64.94
C PRO A 487 17.84 1.52 -65.11
N THR A 488 18.78 1.44 -64.16
CA THR A 488 20.07 2.12 -64.19
C THR A 488 21.09 1.31 -65.00
N ASP A 489 22.18 1.95 -65.41
CA ASP A 489 23.18 1.32 -66.27
C ASP A 489 23.84 0.11 -65.59
N GLY A 490 23.80 -1.04 -66.26
CA GLY A 490 24.29 -2.32 -65.76
C GLY A 490 23.33 -3.05 -64.80
N GLU A 491 22.12 -2.55 -64.55
CA GLU A 491 21.18 -3.16 -63.61
C GLU A 491 20.76 -4.57 -64.07
N THR A 492 20.85 -5.52 -63.14
CA THR A 492 20.33 -6.87 -63.35
C THR A 492 18.82 -6.87 -63.13
N VAL A 493 18.08 -7.33 -64.12
CA VAL A 493 16.62 -7.29 -64.16
C VAL A 493 16.03 -8.69 -64.41
N SER A 494 14.85 -8.95 -63.85
CA SER A 494 14.17 -10.24 -63.92
C SER A 494 12.66 -10.09 -63.79
N GLY A 495 11.89 -10.96 -64.43
CA GLY A 495 10.42 -10.92 -64.40
C GLY A 495 9.82 -9.72 -65.14
N THR A 496 8.80 -9.08 -64.56
CA THR A 496 8.23 -7.85 -65.12
C THR A 496 8.82 -6.65 -64.41
N ILE A 497 9.52 -5.79 -65.16
CA ILE A 497 10.11 -4.55 -64.62
C ILE A 497 9.37 -3.31 -65.14
N THR A 498 9.38 -2.25 -64.34
CA THR A 498 8.87 -0.93 -64.77
C THR A 498 10.03 -0.10 -65.31
N ILE A 499 9.89 0.38 -66.54
CA ILE A 499 10.83 1.34 -67.15
C ILE A 499 10.37 2.76 -66.82
N LEU A 500 11.20 3.49 -66.08
CA LEU A 500 11.01 4.89 -65.72
C LEU A 500 11.95 5.77 -66.56
N GLY A 501 11.47 6.91 -67.01
CA GLY A 501 12.29 7.87 -67.76
C GLY A 501 11.55 9.14 -68.13
N VAL A 502 12.24 10.02 -68.84
CA VAL A 502 11.70 11.26 -69.40
C VAL A 502 11.84 11.19 -70.91
N ALA A 503 10.78 11.59 -71.63
CA ALA A 503 10.73 11.56 -73.08
C ALA A 503 9.89 12.73 -73.59
N ASN A 504 10.51 13.88 -73.75
CA ASN A 504 9.84 15.13 -74.08
C ASN A 504 10.67 15.99 -75.05
N HIS A 505 10.00 16.78 -75.87
CA HIS A 505 10.63 17.77 -76.75
C HIS A 505 9.59 18.86 -77.09
N PRO A 506 9.97 20.14 -77.29
CA PRO A 506 9.00 21.18 -77.67
C PRO A 506 8.18 20.87 -78.92
N THR A 507 8.79 20.16 -79.88
CA THR A 507 8.14 19.67 -81.11
C THR A 507 7.98 18.14 -81.12
N PHE A 508 7.65 17.56 -79.96
CA PHE A 508 7.50 16.12 -79.76
C PHE A 508 6.44 15.50 -80.68
N GLU A 509 6.78 14.37 -81.32
CA GLU A 509 5.83 13.55 -82.08
C GLU A 509 5.53 12.21 -81.41
N LYS A 510 6.59 11.49 -81.01
CA LYS A 510 6.49 10.18 -80.35
C LYS A 510 7.79 9.83 -79.65
N TRP A 511 7.74 8.90 -78.72
CA TRP A 511 8.92 8.17 -78.28
C TRP A 511 8.73 6.68 -78.53
N GLN A 512 9.86 5.97 -78.70
CA GLN A 512 9.91 4.53 -78.91
C GLN A 512 11.01 3.94 -78.05
N ILE A 513 10.72 2.81 -77.40
CA ILE A 513 11.70 2.00 -76.68
C ILE A 513 11.90 0.70 -77.45
N ASP A 514 13.17 0.37 -77.69
CA ASP A 514 13.60 -0.90 -78.25
C ASP A 514 14.59 -1.59 -77.29
N LEU A 515 14.59 -2.92 -77.28
CA LEU A 515 15.59 -3.75 -76.62
C LEU A 515 16.56 -4.28 -77.67
N LEU A 516 17.84 -3.92 -77.54
CA LEU A 516 18.92 -4.41 -78.40
C LEU A 516 19.46 -5.71 -77.79
N LEU A 517 19.09 -6.84 -78.40
CA LEU A 517 19.55 -8.15 -77.93
C LEU A 517 21.05 -8.29 -78.15
N ASP A 518 21.76 -8.87 -77.19
CA ASP A 518 23.22 -8.95 -77.13
C ASP A 518 23.95 -7.61 -77.36
N ARG A 519 23.28 -6.47 -77.11
CA ARG A 519 23.76 -5.11 -77.41
C ARG A 519 24.03 -4.87 -78.91
N ASP A 520 23.32 -5.60 -79.77
CA ASP A 520 23.42 -5.51 -81.22
C ASP A 520 22.27 -4.69 -81.80
N GLU A 521 22.58 -3.56 -82.44
CA GLU A 521 21.58 -2.68 -83.07
C GLU A 521 20.77 -3.38 -84.16
N SER A 522 21.35 -4.37 -84.85
CA SER A 522 20.65 -5.13 -85.88
C SER A 522 19.59 -6.08 -85.32
N LYS A 523 19.67 -6.37 -84.01
CA LYS A 523 18.72 -7.20 -83.25
C LYS A 523 17.78 -6.37 -82.37
N ALA A 524 17.47 -5.15 -82.80
CA ALA A 524 16.49 -4.29 -82.13
C ALA A 524 15.10 -4.94 -82.10
N THR A 525 14.62 -5.24 -80.89
CA THR A 525 13.27 -5.75 -80.66
C THR A 525 12.40 -4.64 -80.10
N PHE A 526 11.25 -4.42 -80.73
CA PHE A 526 10.29 -3.40 -80.30
C PHE A 526 9.76 -3.70 -78.89
N VAL A 527 9.79 -2.71 -78.00
CA VAL A 527 9.22 -2.82 -76.64
C VAL A 527 7.94 -1.99 -76.54
N ALA A 528 8.02 -0.68 -76.80
CA ALA A 528 6.90 0.22 -76.62
C ALA A 528 6.98 1.48 -77.49
N LEU A 529 5.83 2.07 -77.79
CA LEU A 529 5.72 3.37 -78.45
C LEU A 529 4.52 4.13 -77.90
N ARG A 530 4.73 5.42 -77.60
CA ARG A 530 3.64 6.34 -77.24
C ARG A 530 3.78 7.67 -78.00
N ARG A 531 2.64 8.26 -78.34
CA ARG A 531 2.51 9.59 -78.95
C ARG A 531 2.13 10.68 -77.93
N ARG A 532 2.42 10.44 -76.66
CA ARG A 532 2.25 11.42 -75.57
C ARG A 532 3.62 11.65 -74.93
N PRO A 533 4.07 12.90 -74.78
CA PRO A 533 5.34 13.18 -74.13
C PRO A 533 5.26 12.83 -72.64
N ARG A 534 6.42 12.52 -72.06
CA ARG A 534 6.63 12.36 -70.62
C ARG A 534 7.59 13.46 -70.18
N GLY A 535 7.06 14.58 -69.71
CA GLY A 535 7.82 15.80 -69.41
C GLY A 535 8.62 15.78 -68.11
N ALA A 536 8.35 14.81 -67.25
CA ALA A 536 8.99 14.62 -65.95
C ALA A 536 9.09 13.11 -65.65
N GLY A 537 10.01 12.76 -64.77
CA GLY A 537 10.35 11.38 -64.47
C GLY A 537 9.14 10.54 -64.09
N GLY A 538 9.10 9.32 -64.60
CA GLY A 538 8.15 8.31 -64.19
C GLY A 538 7.89 7.30 -65.29
N GLN A 539 6.81 6.54 -65.16
CA GLN A 539 6.59 5.34 -65.97
C GLN A 539 6.45 5.65 -67.46
N LEU A 540 7.31 5.01 -68.25
CA LEU A 540 7.22 4.94 -69.71
C LEU A 540 6.47 3.69 -70.14
N THR A 541 6.89 2.51 -69.66
CA THR A 541 6.28 1.21 -69.96
C THR A 541 6.66 0.17 -68.91
N GLU A 542 6.03 -1.00 -68.94
CA GLU A 542 6.54 -2.23 -68.33
C GLU A 542 7.23 -3.08 -69.40
N LEU A 543 8.23 -3.84 -68.98
CA LEU A 543 8.96 -4.81 -69.80
C LEU A 543 8.91 -6.17 -69.09
N ASP A 544 8.31 -7.15 -69.74
CA ASP A 544 8.34 -8.56 -69.32
C ASP A 544 9.62 -9.21 -69.85
N THR A 545 10.66 -9.28 -69.01
CA THR A 545 11.99 -9.74 -69.40
C THR A 545 12.01 -11.25 -69.68
N THR A 546 11.01 -12.00 -69.22
CA THR A 546 10.91 -13.47 -69.44
C THR A 546 10.75 -13.85 -70.91
N ARG A 547 10.42 -12.89 -71.76
CA ARG A 547 10.27 -13.06 -73.21
C ARG A 547 11.59 -12.97 -73.98
N TYR A 548 12.68 -12.67 -73.30
CA TYR A 548 13.99 -12.42 -73.90
C TYR A 548 15.05 -13.34 -73.31
N PRO A 549 16.15 -13.65 -74.05
CA PRO A 549 17.24 -14.45 -73.54
C PRO A 549 17.87 -13.85 -72.26
N ASN A 550 18.45 -14.70 -71.41
CA ASN A 550 19.28 -14.23 -70.30
C ASN A 550 20.63 -13.73 -70.86
N GLY A 551 21.14 -12.62 -70.31
CA GLY A 551 22.40 -12.02 -70.73
C GLY A 551 22.37 -10.49 -70.90
N PRO A 552 23.47 -9.91 -71.42
CA PRO A 552 23.61 -8.46 -71.54
C PRO A 552 22.82 -7.91 -72.73
N HIS A 553 22.00 -6.89 -72.48
CA HIS A 553 21.20 -6.19 -73.48
C HIS A 553 21.27 -4.68 -73.28
N THR A 554 20.82 -3.91 -74.26
CA THR A 554 20.75 -2.44 -74.15
C THR A 554 19.33 -1.98 -74.45
N LEU A 555 18.73 -1.21 -73.54
CA LEU A 555 17.50 -0.49 -73.83
C LEU A 555 17.83 0.81 -74.55
N ARG A 556 17.13 1.08 -75.64
CA ARG A 556 17.24 2.32 -76.41
C ARG A 556 15.93 3.08 -76.37
N LEU A 557 15.94 4.31 -75.86
CA LEU A 557 14.84 5.25 -75.93
C LEU A 557 15.12 6.27 -77.04
N ARG A 558 14.24 6.32 -78.03
CA ARG A 558 14.26 7.31 -79.11
C ARG A 558 13.16 8.34 -78.89
N VAL A 559 13.53 9.62 -78.76
CA VAL A 559 12.57 10.74 -78.67
C VAL A 559 12.52 11.42 -80.05
N VAL A 560 11.39 11.27 -80.75
CA VAL A 560 11.20 11.77 -82.12
C VAL A 560 10.54 13.13 -82.10
N ARG A 561 11.11 14.07 -82.87
CA ARG A 561 10.67 15.46 -83.03
C ARG A 561 10.28 15.75 -84.48
N ALA A 562 9.65 16.92 -84.69
CA ALA A 562 9.18 17.38 -85.99
C ALA A 562 10.20 17.15 -87.13
N GLY A 563 9.72 16.61 -88.24
CA GLY A 563 10.54 16.27 -89.41
C GLY A 563 11.26 14.93 -89.33
N PHE A 564 10.81 14.03 -88.45
CA PHE A 564 11.39 12.68 -88.21
C PHE A 564 12.83 12.68 -87.67
N ASN A 565 13.33 13.81 -87.16
CA ASN A 565 14.58 13.86 -86.41
C ASN A 565 14.40 13.24 -85.02
N TYR A 566 15.47 12.73 -84.42
CA TYR A 566 15.38 12.10 -83.09
C TYR A 566 16.68 12.21 -82.29
N ASP A 567 16.54 12.14 -80.97
CA ASP A 567 17.64 11.95 -80.03
C ASP A 567 17.50 10.54 -79.40
N GLU A 568 18.63 9.88 -79.12
CA GLU A 568 18.66 8.52 -78.56
C GLU A 568 19.35 8.49 -77.20
N TYR A 569 18.81 7.68 -76.30
CA TYR A 569 19.30 7.46 -74.95
C TYR A 569 19.40 5.96 -74.73
N PHE A 570 20.49 5.51 -74.11
CA PHE A 570 20.82 4.11 -73.94
C PHE A 570 21.01 3.78 -72.47
N VAL A 571 20.61 2.58 -72.07
CA VAL A 571 20.98 2.01 -70.77
C VAL A 571 21.25 0.52 -70.94
N ASP A 572 22.41 0.07 -70.47
CA ASP A 572 22.74 -1.35 -70.48
C ASP A 572 22.01 -2.04 -69.32
N ILE A 573 21.49 -3.25 -69.58
CA ILE A 573 20.84 -4.10 -68.58
C ILE A 573 21.33 -5.53 -68.71
N ASN A 574 21.20 -6.31 -67.64
CA ASN A 574 21.48 -7.74 -67.67
C ASN A 574 20.22 -8.51 -67.31
N ILE A 575 19.65 -9.26 -68.26
CA ILE A 575 18.45 -10.06 -68.01
C ILE A 575 18.85 -11.38 -67.34
N GLN A 576 18.26 -11.69 -66.19
CA GLN A 576 18.46 -12.93 -65.46
C GLN A 576 17.11 -13.46 -64.92
N ASN A 577 16.32 -14.05 -65.82
CA ASN A 577 15.05 -14.72 -65.48
C ASN A 577 15.24 -16.10 -64.89
#